data_AF-A0A3L7XES0-F1
#
_entry.id   AF-A0A3L7XES0-F1
#
_cell.length_a   1.000
_cell.length_b   1.000
_cell.length_c   1.000
_cell.angle_alpha   90.00
_cell.angle_beta   90.00
_cell.angle_gamma   90.00
#
_symmetry.space_group_name_H-M   'P 1'
#
loop_
_entity.id
_entity.type
_entity.pdbx_description
1 polymer ?
#
loop_
_entity_poly.entity_id
_entity_poly.type
_entity_poly.pdbx_seq_one_letter_code
_entity_poly.pdbx_strand_id
1 'polypeptide(L)'
;MTPVEPRLGPSRIVWVFRLDSAIPMAIGKLYVVREAESPLHLLKLRRRLVPGRYELMFARYGHRWQVNLTTANDGHPDDMLVLGRVPL
;
A
#
# COMPACT_ATOMS: atom_id res chain seq x y z
N MET A 1 -22.91 11.25 12.62
CA MET A 1 -21.47 11.05 12.34
C MET A 1 -21.30 10.99 10.83
N THR A 2 -20.74 12.04 10.24
CA THR A 2 -20.45 12.08 8.79
C THR A 2 -19.21 11.21 8.54
N PRO A 3 -19.17 10.37 7.48
CA PRO A 3 -17.95 9.63 7.16
C PRO A 3 -16.86 10.66 6.88
N VAL A 4 -15.79 10.64 7.68
CA VAL A 4 -14.60 11.42 7.36
C VAL A 4 -13.96 10.70 6.18
N GLU A 5 -14.30 11.12 4.96
CA GLU A 5 -13.52 10.76 3.79
C GLU A 5 -12.07 11.16 4.09
N PRO A 6 -11.12 10.20 4.07
CA PRO A 6 -9.73 10.54 4.24
C PRO A 6 -9.37 11.51 3.12
N ARG A 7 -9.15 12.78 3.48
CA ARG A 7 -8.69 13.80 2.52
C ARG A 7 -7.29 13.39 2.06
N LEU A 8 -7.24 12.70 0.93
CA LEU A 8 -6.00 12.29 0.29
C LEU A 8 -5.19 13.55 0.01
N GLY A 9 -3.98 13.63 0.57
CA GLY A 9 -3.00 14.67 0.21
C GLY A 9 -2.52 14.50 -1.24
N PRO A 10 -1.47 15.25 -1.66
CA PRO A 10 -0.80 15.00 -2.93
C PRO A 10 -0.26 13.57 -2.90
N SER A 11 -1.05 12.68 -3.47
CA SER A 11 -0.80 11.25 -3.45
C SER A 11 0.26 10.96 -4.49
N ARG A 12 1.43 10.48 -4.07
CA ARG A 12 2.39 9.88 -5.01
C ARG A 12 1.90 8.48 -5.34
N ILE A 13 1.65 8.23 -6.62
CA ILE A 13 1.25 6.90 -7.10
C ILE A 13 2.52 6.07 -7.29
N VAL A 14 2.65 4.98 -6.54
CA VAL A 14 3.76 4.04 -6.70
C VAL A 14 3.21 2.67 -7.08
N TRP A 15 3.71 2.09 -8.18
CA TRP A 15 3.38 0.73 -8.56
C TRP A 15 4.07 -0.26 -7.63
N VAL A 16 3.29 -1.20 -7.10
CA VAL A 16 3.73 -2.17 -6.11
C VAL A 16 3.73 -3.57 -6.70
N PHE A 17 4.83 -4.29 -6.49
CA PHE A 17 4.97 -5.69 -6.85
C PHE A 17 5.08 -6.56 -5.60
N ARG A 18 4.33 -7.68 -5.56
CA ARG A 18 4.48 -8.76 -4.57
C ARG A 18 5.57 -9.72 -5.04
N LEU A 19 6.45 -10.11 -4.11
CA LEU A 19 7.59 -10.99 -4.38
C LEU A 19 7.38 -12.37 -3.76
N ASP A 20 6.33 -13.07 -4.16
CA ASP A 20 6.02 -14.42 -3.64
C ASP A 20 6.67 -15.56 -4.45
N SER A 21 7.34 -15.22 -5.55
CA SER A 21 8.00 -16.17 -6.44
C SER A 21 9.13 -15.46 -7.21
N ALA A 22 9.90 -16.20 -8.01
CA ALA A 22 10.98 -15.66 -8.83
C ALA A 22 10.57 -14.50 -9.76
N ILE A 23 9.26 -14.32 -9.99
CA ILE A 23 8.70 -13.26 -10.85
C ILE A 23 7.90 -12.26 -9.98
N PRO A 24 8.30 -10.98 -9.94
CA PRO A 24 7.52 -9.93 -9.30
C PRO A 24 6.13 -9.77 -9.96
N MET A 25 5.07 -9.78 -9.16
CA MET A 25 3.69 -9.59 -9.65
C MET A 25 3.17 -8.21 -9.28
N ALA A 26 2.75 -7.41 -10.27
CA ALA A 26 2.12 -6.11 -10.00
C ALA A 26 0.78 -6.30 -9.28
N ILE A 27 0.69 -5.84 -8.03
CA ILE A 27 -0.49 -6.03 -7.18
C ILE A 27 -1.35 -4.79 -7.04
N GLY A 28 -0.81 -3.59 -7.28
CA GLY A 28 -1.58 -2.38 -7.02
C GLY A 28 -0.81 -1.08 -7.09
N LYS A 29 -1.47 -0.03 -6.60
CA LYS A 29 -0.94 1.33 -6.48
C LYS A 29 -0.95 1.73 -5.01
N LEU A 30 0.20 2.19 -4.51
CA LEU A 30 0.29 2.81 -3.20
C LEU A 30 -0.04 4.31 -3.31
N TYR A 31 -0.86 4.78 -2.39
CA TYR A 31 -1.26 6.16 -2.19
C TYR A 31 -0.77 6.63 -0.82
N VAL A 32 -0.04 7.74 -0.82
CA VAL A 32 0.51 8.34 0.39
C VAL A 32 -0.55 9.26 1.00
N VAL A 33 -1.06 8.89 2.17
CA VAL A 33 -1.89 9.79 2.99
C VAL A 33 -0.97 10.86 3.56
N ARG A 34 -1.48 12.09 3.68
CA ARG A 34 -0.67 13.31 3.84
C ARG A 34 0.07 13.35 5.19
N GLU A 35 1.27 12.79 5.22
CA GLU A 35 2.40 13.07 6.13
C GLU A 35 3.56 12.22 5.60
N ALA A 36 4.67 12.84 5.20
CA ALA A 36 5.82 12.13 4.59
C ALA A 36 6.46 11.08 5.53
N GLU A 37 6.08 11.09 6.81
CA GLU A 37 6.53 10.16 7.84
C GLU A 37 5.41 9.29 8.42
N SER A 38 4.18 9.39 7.90
CA SER A 38 3.07 8.59 8.41
C SER A 38 3.32 7.11 8.09
N PRO A 39 3.27 6.20 9.08
CA PRO A 39 3.45 4.76 8.85
C PRO A 39 2.23 4.11 8.17
N LEU A 40 1.23 4.92 7.76
CA LEU A 40 -0.04 4.49 7.20
C LEU A 40 -0.14 4.96 5.75
N HIS A 41 -0.03 4.02 4.83
CA HIS A 41 -0.26 4.25 3.40
C HIS A 41 -1.40 3.38 2.91
N LEU A 42 -2.14 3.87 1.91
CA LEU A 42 -3.26 3.15 1.32
C LEU A 42 -2.79 2.43 0.05
N LEU A 43 -2.81 1.11 0.05
CA LEU A 43 -2.56 0.28 -1.11
C LEU A 43 -3.88 -0.13 -1.75
N LYS A 44 -4.15 0.39 -2.94
CA LYS A 44 -5.28 -0.05 -3.76
C LYS A 44 -4.86 -1.23 -4.60
N LEU A 45 -5.45 -2.39 -4.31
CA LEU A 45 -5.10 -3.62 -4.98
C LEU A 45 -5.88 -3.82 -6.28
N ARG A 46 -5.23 -4.48 -7.24
CA ARG A 46 -5.89 -5.05 -8.43
C ARG A 46 -6.41 -6.47 -8.18
N ARG A 47 -5.90 -7.12 -7.14
CA ARG A 47 -6.23 -8.47 -6.74
C ARG A 47 -6.21 -8.55 -5.22
N ARG A 48 -7.24 -9.15 -4.63
CA ARG A 48 -7.37 -9.31 -3.19
C ARG A 48 -6.16 -10.04 -2.61
N LEU A 49 -5.60 -9.48 -1.54
CA LEU A 49 -4.58 -10.12 -0.71
C LEU A 49 -5.15 -10.38 0.69
N VAL A 50 -4.57 -11.36 1.37
CA VAL A 50 -4.90 -11.65 2.77
C VAL A 50 -4.07 -10.70 3.65
N PRO A 51 -4.59 -10.19 4.77
CA PRO A 51 -3.76 -9.49 5.75
C PRO A 51 -2.56 -10.33 6.20
N GLY A 52 -1.39 -9.71 6.36
CA GLY A 52 -0.18 -10.42 6.74
C GLY A 52 1.11 -9.71 6.34
N ARG A 53 2.23 -10.43 6.47
CA ARG A 53 3.56 -9.94 6.14
C ARG A 53 3.86 -10.16 4.66
N TYR A 54 4.36 -9.13 3.99
CA TYR A 54 4.71 -9.15 2.58
C TYR A 54 6.07 -8.51 2.32
N GLU A 55 6.75 -8.98 1.27
CA GLU A 55 7.85 -8.26 0.63
C GLU A 55 7.32 -7.54 -0.60
N LEU A 56 7.38 -6.21 -0.56
CA LEU A 56 6.95 -5.35 -1.64
C LEU A 56 8.15 -4.71 -2.32
N MET A 57 8.09 -4.62 -3.64
CA MET A 57 8.99 -3.80 -4.44
C MET A 57 8.22 -2.65 -5.07
N PHE A 58 8.78 -1.45 -4.95
CA PHE A 58 8.26 -0.25 -5.59
C PHE A 58 8.99 0.02 -6.89
N ALA A 59 8.25 0.23 -7.98
CA ALA A 59 8.80 0.39 -9.34
C ALA A 59 9.93 1.43 -9.43
N ARG A 60 9.81 2.52 -8.67
CA ARG A 60 10.75 3.66 -8.70
C ARG A 60 12.13 3.30 -8.14
N TYR A 61 12.17 2.40 -7.16
CA TYR A 61 13.35 2.20 -6.33
C TYR A 61 14.00 0.83 -6.53
N GLY A 62 13.25 -0.20 -6.96
CA GLY A 62 13.80 -1.52 -7.24
C GLY A 62 14.33 -2.31 -6.03
N HIS A 63 14.24 -1.78 -4.81
CA HIS A 63 14.54 -2.54 -3.58
C HIS A 63 13.30 -3.25 -3.03
N ARG A 64 13.52 -4.06 -2.00
CA ARG A 64 12.47 -4.84 -1.34
C ARG A 64 12.23 -4.26 0.06
N TRP A 65 10.97 -4.09 0.42
CA TRP A 65 10.56 -3.65 1.74
C TRP A 65 9.62 -4.66 2.36
N GLN A 66 9.94 -5.04 3.59
CA GLN A 66 9.04 -5.82 4.41
C GLN A 66 7.98 -4.89 4.99
N VAL A 67 6.73 -5.23 4.76
CA VAL A 67 5.57 -4.50 5.27
C VAL A 67 4.56 -5.47 5.85
N ASN A 68 3.67 -4.95 6.69
CA ASN A 68 2.46 -5.65 7.08
C ASN A 68 1.27 -5.01 6.37
N LEU A 69 0.46 -5.82 5.70
CA LEU A 69 -0.79 -5.40 5.09
C LEU A 69 -1.96 -5.73 6.04
N THR A 70 -2.84 -4.75 6.26
CA THR A 70 -4.11 -4.94 6.98
C THR A 70 -5.27 -4.37 6.16
N THR A 71 -6.50 -4.77 6.47
CA THR A 71 -7.69 -4.22 5.82
C THR A 71 -7.82 -2.73 6.08
N ALA A 72 -8.13 -1.94 5.06
CA ALA A 72 -8.57 -0.56 5.25
C ALA A 72 -10.02 -0.55 5.76
N ASN A 73 -10.31 0.28 6.77
CA ASN A 73 -11.65 0.43 7.34
C ASN A 73 -12.51 1.45 6.55
N ASP A 74 -12.13 1.79 5.33
CA ASP A 74 -12.72 2.86 4.51
C ASP A 74 -13.88 2.39 3.61
N GLY A 75 -14.32 1.14 3.76
CA GLY A 75 -15.49 0.59 3.08
C GLY A 75 -15.22 0.00 1.69
N HIS A 76 -13.98 0.05 1.21
CA HIS A 76 -13.58 -0.62 -0.03
C HIS A 76 -12.91 -1.98 0.26
N PRO A 77 -13.48 -3.11 -0.18
CA PRO A 77 -13.00 -4.45 0.19
C PRO A 77 -11.61 -4.80 -0.36
N ASP A 78 -11.11 -4.04 -1.34
CA ASP A 78 -9.83 -4.24 -2.02
C ASP A 78 -8.73 -3.26 -1.57
N ASP A 79 -9.07 -2.32 -0.69
CA ASP A 79 -8.14 -1.34 -0.16
C ASP A 79 -7.46 -1.92 1.10
N MET A 80 -6.13 -1.84 1.13
CA MET A 80 -5.32 -2.30 2.26
C MET A 80 -4.45 -1.18 2.81
N LEU A 81 -4.23 -1.19 4.11
CA LEU A 81 -3.24 -0.33 4.74
C LEU A 81 -1.88 -1.03 4.72
N VAL A 82 -0.87 -0.30 4.27
CA VAL A 82 0.54 -0.71 4.37
C VAL A 82 1.11 -0.13 5.64
N LEU A 83 1.51 -1.02 6.55
CA LEU A 83 2.19 -0.70 7.79
C LEU A 83 3.68 -1.02 7.63
N GLY A 84 4.51 0.01 7.64
CA GLY A 84 5.96 -0.13 7.55
C GLY A 84 6.65 1.13 7.03
N ARG A 85 7.96 1.23 7.25
CA ARG A 85 8.77 2.31 6.68
C ARG A 85 9.09 1.97 5.23
N VAL A 86 8.40 2.60 4.30
CA VAL A 86 8.68 2.52 2.87
C VAL A 86 9.18 3.89 2.39
N PRO A 87 10.20 3.95 1.52
CA PRO A 87 10.69 5.23 1.01
C PRO A 87 9.66 5.79 0.03
N LEU A 88 9.26 7.04 0.25
CA LEU A 88 8.23 7.73 -0.53
C LEU A 88 8.74 9.01 -1.21
#